data_AF-A0A957BKA4-F1
#
_entry.id   AF-A0A957BKA4-F1
#
_cell.length_a   1.000
_cell.length_b   1.000
_cell.length_c   1.000
_cell.angle_alpha   90.00
_cell.angle_beta   90.00
_cell.angle_gamma   90.00
#
_symmetry.space_group_name_H-M   'P 1'
#
loop_
_entity.id
_entity.type
_entity.pdbx_description
1 polymer ?
#
loop_
_entity_poly.entity_id
_entity_poly.type
_entity_poly.pdbx_seq_one_letter_code
_entity_poly.pdbx_strand_id
1 'polypeptide(L)'
;MLKQKPGQRLAFLAEADVEILAECLVALANGDGGLIVLGLNENGRPVNEIWEEEAEGALLEAARLCHPPVPTRWQQVETAQGMLIGIEVPRSTDLHTLEDGRVLVRSGPANRPLTGDEVRNLANSKNTAEFETELVPGARYTDLDSAIVQDYLDRREQRGQARTLSTRERLFEIGATDRSGHPTTTGILLFARNPQMFFPQSGIVFVRFPGTEPRGEDGGIGYGRRDEISG
;
A
#
# COMPACT_ATOMS: atom_id res chain seq x y z
N MET A 1 -26.35 -3.92 -1.73
CA MET A 1 -26.39 -5.24 -1.05
C MET A 1 -25.06 -5.97 -1.04
N LEU A 2 -24.39 -5.98 0.12
CA LEU A 2 -23.18 -6.76 0.40
C LEU A 2 -23.51 -8.28 0.41
N LYS A 3 -22.92 -9.05 -0.51
CA LYS A 3 -23.12 -10.52 -0.64
C LYS A 3 -21.89 -11.36 -0.29
N GLN A 4 -20.82 -10.72 0.18
CA GLN A 4 -19.53 -11.37 0.38
C GLN A 4 -19.40 -11.90 1.81
N LYS A 5 -18.80 -13.09 1.95
CA LYS A 5 -18.39 -13.63 3.26
C LYS A 5 -17.17 -12.86 3.79
N PRO A 6 -16.89 -12.89 5.10
CA PRO A 6 -15.64 -12.39 5.64
C PRO A 6 -14.44 -12.98 4.89
N GLY A 7 -13.41 -12.16 4.70
CA GLY A 7 -12.24 -12.53 3.93
C GLY A 7 -11.17 -11.45 4.04
N GLN A 8 -10.21 -11.49 3.11
CA GLN A 8 -8.98 -10.69 3.18
C GLN A 8 -9.21 -9.19 3.40
N ARG A 9 -10.32 -8.65 2.88
CA ARG A 9 -10.66 -7.21 2.92
C ARG A 9 -12.02 -6.93 3.56
N LEU A 10 -12.63 -7.92 4.21
CA LEU A 10 -13.94 -7.80 4.83
C LEU A 10 -13.97 -8.52 6.18
N ALA A 11 -14.28 -7.78 7.24
CA ALA A 11 -14.47 -8.29 8.59
C ALA A 11 -15.92 -8.07 9.04
N PHE A 12 -16.50 -9.08 9.68
CA PHE A 12 -17.80 -8.99 10.35
C PHE A 12 -17.56 -9.11 11.85
N LEU A 13 -18.05 -8.12 12.61
CA LEU A 13 -18.01 -8.15 14.06
C LEU A 13 -19.45 -8.20 14.58
N ALA A 14 -19.75 -9.15 15.46
CA ALA A 14 -21.10 -9.29 16.01
C ALA A 14 -21.45 -8.17 16.99
N GLU A 15 -20.42 -7.64 17.67
CA GLU A 15 -20.48 -6.62 18.72
C GLU A 15 -19.41 -5.56 18.45
N ALA A 16 -19.56 -4.38 19.03
CA ALA A 16 -18.56 -3.31 18.97
C ALA A 16 -17.44 -3.52 20.02
N ASP A 17 -16.87 -4.73 20.06
CA ASP A 17 -15.78 -5.08 20.97
C ASP A 17 -14.50 -4.31 20.62
N VAL A 18 -13.93 -3.62 21.59
CA VAL A 18 -12.85 -2.64 21.40
C VAL A 18 -11.56 -3.33 20.95
N GLU A 19 -11.20 -4.42 21.62
CA GLU A 19 -9.98 -5.17 21.34
C GLU A 19 -10.04 -5.82 19.96
N ILE A 20 -11.14 -6.51 19.64
CA ILE A 20 -11.31 -7.16 18.32
C ILE A 20 -11.37 -6.11 17.20
N LEU A 21 -12.00 -4.96 17.45
CA LEU A 21 -12.02 -3.86 16.50
C LEU A 21 -10.59 -3.34 16.25
N ALA A 22 -9.80 -3.11 17.30
CA ALA A 22 -8.40 -2.70 17.18
C ALA A 22 -7.56 -3.71 16.39
N GLU A 23 -7.73 -5.01 16.66
CA GLU A 23 -7.08 -6.07 15.89
C GLU A 23 -7.42 -5.98 14.40
N CYS A 24 -8.69 -5.77 14.06
CA CYS A 24 -9.15 -5.60 12.68
C CYS A 24 -8.58 -4.33 12.02
N LEU A 25 -8.54 -3.20 12.74
CA LEU A 25 -7.98 -1.94 12.24
C LEU A 25 -6.51 -2.13 11.83
N VAL A 26 -5.68 -2.65 12.74
CA VAL A 26 -4.26 -2.92 12.47
C VAL A 26 -4.10 -3.92 11.33
N ALA A 27 -4.83 -5.04 11.37
CA ALA A 27 -4.72 -6.11 10.39
C ALA A 27 -5.09 -5.67 8.97
N LEU A 28 -6.11 -4.82 8.81
CA LEU A 28 -6.54 -4.28 7.52
C LEU A 28 -5.59 -3.19 7.03
N ALA A 29 -5.18 -2.25 7.89
CA ALA A 29 -4.27 -1.15 7.52
C ALA A 29 -2.88 -1.65 7.08
N ASN A 30 -2.39 -2.72 7.72
CA ASN A 30 -1.14 -3.39 7.33
C ASN A 30 -1.26 -4.23 6.04
N GLY A 31 -2.48 -4.61 5.66
CA GLY A 31 -2.76 -5.31 4.40
C GLY A 31 -3.18 -4.35 3.28
N ASP A 32 -4.18 -4.76 2.50
CA ASP A 32 -4.73 -3.98 1.38
C ASP A 32 -5.88 -3.05 1.77
N GLY A 33 -6.03 -2.76 3.07
CA GLY A 33 -7.22 -2.12 3.61
C GLY A 33 -8.46 -3.00 3.47
N GLY A 34 -9.62 -2.45 3.82
CA GLY A 34 -10.88 -3.16 3.69
C GLY A 34 -12.01 -2.50 4.44
N LEU A 35 -13.01 -3.31 4.76
CA LEU A 35 -14.23 -2.90 5.41
C LEU A 35 -14.49 -3.77 6.63
N ILE A 36 -14.84 -3.13 7.75
CA ILE A 36 -15.37 -3.78 8.94
C ILE A 36 -16.87 -3.48 8.97
N VAL A 37 -17.70 -4.50 9.11
CA VAL A 37 -19.16 -4.36 9.26
C VAL A 37 -19.56 -4.85 10.64
N LEU A 38 -20.25 -4.00 11.39
CA LEU A 38 -20.69 -4.30 12.75
C LEU A 38 -22.11 -4.91 12.74
N GLY A 39 -22.42 -5.72 13.75
CA GLY A 39 -23.72 -6.36 13.98
C GLY A 39 -23.89 -7.70 13.26
N LEU A 40 -22.84 -8.22 12.61
CA LEU A 40 -22.87 -9.50 11.89
C LEU A 40 -21.93 -10.52 12.52
N ASN A 41 -22.40 -11.77 12.68
CA ASN A 41 -21.49 -12.87 12.98
C ASN A 41 -20.69 -13.32 11.76
N GLU A 42 -19.79 -14.28 11.96
CA GLU A 42 -18.93 -14.85 10.91
C GLU A 42 -19.69 -15.43 9.70
N ASN A 43 -20.96 -15.80 9.89
CA ASN A 43 -21.82 -16.33 8.83
C ASN A 43 -22.63 -15.24 8.12
N GLY A 44 -22.43 -13.97 8.46
CA GLY A 44 -23.18 -12.84 7.92
C GLY A 44 -24.62 -12.79 8.39
N ARG A 45 -24.92 -13.37 9.57
CA ARG A 45 -26.24 -13.26 10.20
C ARG A 45 -26.22 -12.13 11.23
N PRO A 46 -27.31 -11.34 11.33
CA PRO A 46 -27.39 -10.29 12.32
C PRO A 46 -27.46 -10.90 13.71
N VAL A 47 -26.74 -10.33 14.66
CA VAL A 47 -26.74 -10.79 16.06
C VAL A 47 -27.48 -9.79 16.93
N ASN A 48 -26.94 -8.58 17.05
CA ASN A 48 -27.50 -7.50 17.84
C ASN A 48 -27.54 -6.21 17.01
N GLU A 49 -28.49 -5.34 17.33
CA GLU A 49 -28.50 -3.96 16.83
C GLU A 49 -27.43 -3.17 17.58
N ILE A 50 -26.54 -2.52 16.84
CA ILE A 50 -25.47 -1.68 17.38
C ILE A 50 -25.82 -0.24 17.03
N TRP A 51 -25.89 0.60 18.07
CA TRP A 51 -26.22 2.01 17.92
C TRP A 51 -25.00 2.78 17.39
N GLU A 52 -25.23 3.86 16.64
CA GLU A 52 -24.13 4.66 16.07
C GLU A 52 -23.19 5.19 17.16
N GLU A 53 -23.74 5.68 18.27
CA GLU A 53 -22.99 6.20 19.43
C GLU A 53 -22.10 5.13 20.09
N GLU A 54 -22.59 3.90 20.18
CA GLU A 54 -21.83 2.76 20.73
C GLU A 54 -20.65 2.40 19.81
N ALA A 55 -20.91 2.31 18.50
CA ALA A 55 -19.90 2.00 17.51
C ALA A 55 -18.85 3.12 17.36
N GLU A 56 -19.25 4.40 17.44
CA GLU A 56 -18.33 5.53 17.46
C GLU A 56 -17.43 5.51 18.71
N GLY A 57 -18.02 5.26 19.89
CA GLY A 57 -17.27 5.13 21.14
C GLY A 57 -16.25 3.99 21.09
N ALA A 58 -16.67 2.81 20.63
CA ALA A 58 -15.80 1.66 20.47
C ALA A 58 -14.67 1.93 19.46
N LEU A 59 -14.97 2.58 18.33
CA LEU A 59 -13.96 2.95 17.33
C LEU A 59 -12.92 3.91 17.88
N LEU A 60 -13.34 4.90 18.68
CA LEU A 60 -12.42 5.85 19.30
C LEU A 60 -11.46 5.15 20.26
N GLU A 61 -11.96 4.26 21.11
CA GLU A 61 -11.14 3.51 22.06
C GLU A 61 -10.24 2.49 21.35
N ALA A 62 -10.76 1.79 20.33
CA ALA A 62 -9.97 0.86 19.52
C ALA A 62 -8.81 1.59 18.80
N ALA A 63 -9.04 2.81 18.32
CA ALA A 63 -8.01 3.63 17.70
C ALA A 63 -6.89 4.02 18.68
N ARG A 64 -7.16 4.15 19.99
CA ARG A 64 -6.14 4.39 21.03
C ARG A 64 -5.23 3.17 21.25
N LEU A 65 -5.73 1.98 20.98
CA LEU A 65 -4.94 0.74 21.04
C LEU A 65 -4.04 0.56 19.81
N CYS A 66 -4.14 1.43 18.80
CA CYS A 66 -3.39 1.35 17.54
C CYS A 66 -2.26 2.39 17.47
N HIS A 67 -1.05 1.97 17.06
CA HIS A 67 0.13 2.82 16.98
C HIS A 67 0.84 2.68 15.62
N PRO A 68 0.95 3.76 14.80
CA PRO A 68 0.20 5.00 14.94
C PRO A 68 -1.33 4.76 14.81
N PRO A 69 -2.18 5.73 15.19
CA PRO A 69 -3.62 5.60 15.01
C PRO A 69 -3.98 5.32 13.55
N VAL A 70 -4.91 4.40 13.31
CA VAL A 70 -5.36 4.02 11.96
C VAL A 70 -6.43 4.99 11.47
N PRO A 71 -6.25 5.67 10.32
CA PRO A 71 -7.30 6.49 9.74
C PRO A 71 -8.50 5.63 9.32
N THR A 72 -9.72 6.09 9.56
CA THR A 72 -10.95 5.36 9.18
C THR A 72 -11.97 6.28 8.55
N ARG A 73 -12.87 5.71 7.72
CA ARG A 73 -14.05 6.42 7.21
C ARG A 73 -15.32 5.69 7.58
N TRP A 74 -16.29 6.46 8.07
CA TRP A 74 -17.61 5.96 8.41
C TRP A 74 -18.48 5.84 7.16
N GLN A 75 -19.24 4.74 7.06
CA GLN A 75 -20.24 4.57 6.01
C GLN A 75 -21.38 3.65 6.47
N GLN A 76 -22.59 3.89 5.95
CA GLN A 76 -23.67 2.92 6.08
C GLN A 76 -23.59 1.90 4.95
N VAL A 77 -23.77 0.62 5.29
CA VAL A 77 -23.63 -0.50 4.37
C VAL A 77 -24.97 -1.21 4.22
N GLU A 78 -25.49 -1.22 2.99
CA GLU A 78 -26.70 -1.98 2.67
C GLU A 78 -26.38 -3.48 2.54
N THR A 79 -26.96 -4.29 3.42
CA THR A 79 -26.82 -5.74 3.47
C THR A 79 -28.14 -6.45 3.16
N ALA A 80 -28.14 -7.78 3.04
CA ALA A 80 -29.39 -8.55 2.93
C ALA A 80 -30.28 -8.45 4.17
N GLN A 81 -29.72 -7.96 5.27
CA GLN A 81 -30.30 -7.92 6.60
C GLN A 81 -30.78 -6.51 6.98
N GLY A 82 -30.48 -5.50 6.16
CA GLY A 82 -30.79 -4.10 6.42
C GLY A 82 -29.57 -3.19 6.25
N MET A 83 -29.71 -1.94 6.68
CA MET A 83 -28.61 -0.99 6.75
C MET A 83 -27.81 -1.23 8.03
N LEU A 84 -26.50 -1.41 7.91
CA LEU A 84 -25.58 -1.64 9.03
C LEU A 84 -24.43 -0.63 9.00
N ILE A 85 -23.70 -0.56 10.11
CA ILE A 85 -22.53 0.31 10.25
C ILE A 85 -21.31 -0.33 9.59
N GLY A 86 -20.64 0.43 8.73
CA GLY A 86 -19.40 0.07 8.08
C GLY A 86 -18.27 1.05 8.41
N ILE A 87 -17.11 0.50 8.73
CA ILE A 87 -15.87 1.25 8.97
C ILE A 87 -14.88 0.87 7.86
N GLU A 88 -14.66 1.79 6.93
CA GLU A 88 -13.66 1.64 5.88
C GLU A 88 -12.27 1.94 6.46
N VAL A 89 -11.36 0.99 6.28
CA VAL A 89 -9.96 1.08 6.67
C VAL A 89 -9.13 1.14 5.39
N PRO A 90 -8.50 2.27 5.05
CA PRO A 90 -7.60 2.35 3.91
C PRO A 90 -6.34 1.52 4.15
N ARG A 91 -5.70 1.06 3.06
CA ARG A 91 -4.32 0.58 3.14
C ARG A 91 -3.43 1.71 3.62
N SER A 92 -2.60 1.43 4.62
CA SER A 92 -1.65 2.41 5.14
C SER A 92 -0.27 2.24 4.52
N THR A 93 0.45 3.35 4.37
CA THR A 93 1.90 3.35 4.11
C THR A 93 2.69 3.09 5.38
N ASP A 94 2.14 3.43 6.56
CA ASP A 94 2.79 3.21 7.85
C ASP A 94 2.62 1.76 8.33
N LEU A 95 3.60 1.29 9.11
CA LEU A 95 3.48 0.04 9.86
C LEU A 95 2.69 0.31 11.14
N HIS A 96 1.54 -0.34 11.29
CA HIS A 96 0.71 -0.23 12.49
C HIS A 96 0.94 -1.41 13.44
N THR A 97 0.95 -1.13 14.73
CA THR A 97 1.03 -2.11 15.81
C THR A 97 -0.12 -1.90 16.79
N LEU A 98 -0.45 -2.93 17.56
CA LEU A 98 -1.25 -2.75 18.76
C LEU A 98 -0.40 -2.17 19.90
N GLU A 99 -1.05 -1.69 20.95
CA GLU A 99 -0.42 -1.20 22.18
C GLU A 99 0.46 -2.27 22.85
N ASP A 100 0.08 -3.55 22.75
CA ASP A 100 0.89 -4.68 23.24
C ASP A 100 2.08 -5.05 22.35
N GLY A 101 2.29 -4.32 21.25
CA GLY A 101 3.39 -4.49 20.30
C GLY A 101 3.14 -5.53 19.21
N ARG A 102 2.00 -6.24 19.20
CA ARG A 102 1.68 -7.17 18.12
C ARG A 102 1.46 -6.43 16.80
N VAL A 103 2.06 -6.97 15.75
CA VAL A 103 1.82 -6.56 14.35
C VAL A 103 0.91 -7.61 13.72
N LEU A 104 -0.28 -7.19 13.29
CA LEU A 104 -1.27 -8.08 12.69
C LEU A 104 -1.40 -7.81 11.20
N VAL A 105 -1.71 -8.87 10.44
CA VAL A 105 -2.24 -8.79 9.08
C VAL A 105 -3.48 -9.67 8.98
N ARG A 106 -4.41 -9.28 8.12
CA ARG A 106 -5.55 -10.13 7.80
C ARG A 106 -5.11 -11.23 6.83
N SER A 107 -5.54 -12.46 7.05
CA SER A 107 -5.25 -13.62 6.17
C SER A 107 -6.53 -14.43 6.01
N GLY A 108 -7.22 -14.26 4.89
CA GLY A 108 -8.59 -14.74 4.75
C GLY A 108 -9.50 -14.05 5.80
N PRO A 109 -10.33 -14.77 6.56
CA PRO A 109 -11.22 -14.16 7.55
C PRO A 109 -10.55 -13.84 8.90
N ALA A 110 -9.30 -14.26 9.13
CA ALA A 110 -8.64 -14.18 10.43
C ALA A 110 -7.59 -13.05 10.49
N ASN A 111 -7.43 -12.44 11.65
CA ASN A 111 -6.31 -11.55 11.95
C ASN A 111 -5.19 -12.40 12.55
N ARG A 112 -4.00 -12.35 11.95
CA ARG A 112 -2.85 -13.18 12.33
C ARG A 112 -1.67 -12.31 12.76
N PRO A 113 -1.02 -12.60 13.91
CA PRO A 113 0.24 -11.97 14.26
C PRO A 113 1.36 -12.39 13.31
N LEU A 114 2.17 -11.42 12.93
CA LEU A 114 3.37 -11.63 12.14
C LEU A 114 4.55 -12.05 13.00
N THR A 115 5.39 -12.91 12.44
CA THR A 115 6.72 -13.22 12.99
C THR A 115 7.70 -12.07 12.75
N GLY A 116 8.83 -12.03 13.46
CA GLY A 116 9.81 -10.94 13.33
C GLY A 116 10.33 -10.74 11.90
N ASP A 117 10.56 -11.82 11.15
CA ASP A 117 10.98 -11.73 9.74
C ASP A 117 9.86 -11.21 8.84
N GLU A 118 8.61 -11.62 9.08
CA GLU A 118 7.46 -11.08 8.35
C GLU A 118 7.23 -9.60 8.65
N VAL A 119 7.40 -9.16 9.90
CA VAL A 119 7.34 -7.74 10.28
C VAL A 119 8.43 -6.95 9.56
N ARG A 120 9.67 -7.46 9.53
CA ARG A 120 10.77 -6.81 8.80
C ARG A 120 10.47 -6.68 7.31
N ASN A 121 9.94 -7.73 6.69
CA ASN A 121 9.55 -7.71 5.28
C ASN A 121 8.42 -6.71 5.02
N LEU A 122 7.41 -6.66 5.89
CA LEU A 122 6.32 -5.71 5.79
C LEU A 122 6.82 -4.26 5.94
N ALA A 123 7.64 -3.98 6.94
CA ALA A 123 8.25 -2.67 7.16
C ALA A 123 9.06 -2.20 5.94
N ASN A 124 9.88 -3.09 5.37
CA ASN A 124 10.64 -2.79 4.16
C ASN A 124 9.72 -2.45 2.98
N SER A 125 8.66 -3.26 2.76
CA SER A 125 7.72 -3.01 1.66
C SER A 125 6.99 -1.67 1.78
N LYS A 126 6.70 -1.25 3.02
CA LYS A 126 6.03 0.00 3.35
C LYS A 126 6.95 1.21 3.16
N ASN A 127 8.20 1.13 3.63
CA ASN A 127 9.22 2.15 3.38
C ASN A 127 9.52 2.33 1.88
N THR A 128 9.54 1.24 1.10
CA THR A 128 9.69 1.35 -0.36
C THR A 128 8.52 2.10 -0.98
N ALA A 129 7.28 1.81 -0.58
CA ALA A 129 6.11 2.52 -1.10
C ALA A 129 6.08 4.01 -0.71
N GLU A 130 6.55 4.35 0.49
CA GLU A 130 6.72 5.74 0.92
C GLU A 130 7.76 6.46 0.06
N PHE A 131 8.93 5.86 -0.12
CA PHE A 131 10.00 6.41 -0.96
C PHE A 131 9.58 6.59 -2.43
N GLU A 132 8.85 5.63 -2.99
CA GLU A 132 8.35 5.67 -4.38
C GLU A 132 7.40 6.85 -4.64
N THR A 133 6.62 7.24 -3.62
CA THR A 133 5.56 8.26 -3.73
C THR A 133 5.96 9.61 -3.14
N GLU A 134 7.13 9.71 -2.50
CA GLU A 134 7.68 10.96 -1.97
C GLU A 134 7.90 11.99 -3.08
N LEU A 135 7.49 13.23 -2.83
CA LEU A 135 7.71 14.35 -3.75
C LEU A 135 9.18 14.77 -3.74
N VAL A 136 9.78 14.91 -4.92
CA VAL A 136 11.19 15.32 -5.03
C VAL A 136 11.29 16.85 -4.94
N PRO A 137 11.91 17.40 -3.89
CA PRO A 137 11.99 18.85 -3.71
C PRO A 137 12.69 19.53 -4.90
N GLY A 138 12.06 20.58 -5.43
CA GLY A 138 12.59 21.36 -6.55
C GLY A 138 12.36 20.74 -7.93
N ALA A 139 11.92 19.48 -8.03
CA ALA A 139 11.54 18.86 -9.28
C ALA A 139 10.23 19.46 -9.83
N ARG A 140 10.15 19.57 -11.15
CA ARG A 140 9.00 20.12 -11.87
C ARG A 140 8.54 19.14 -12.94
N TYR A 141 7.26 19.24 -13.31
CA TYR A 141 6.71 18.49 -14.45
C TYR A 141 7.57 18.61 -15.72
N THR A 142 8.16 19.80 -15.94
CA THR A 142 9.01 20.07 -17.09
C THR A 142 10.28 19.22 -17.11
N ASP A 143 10.75 18.68 -15.98
CA ASP A 143 11.97 17.86 -15.90
C ASP A 143 11.75 16.44 -16.43
N LEU A 144 10.49 16.02 -16.56
CA LEU A 144 10.10 14.75 -17.17
C LEU A 144 10.29 14.82 -18.70
N ASP A 145 10.81 13.75 -19.28
CA ASP A 145 10.94 13.55 -20.73
C ASP A 145 9.59 13.16 -21.32
N SER A 146 8.99 14.07 -22.09
CA SER A 146 7.71 13.83 -22.73
C SER A 146 7.73 12.65 -23.71
N ALA A 147 8.86 12.35 -24.35
CA ALA A 147 8.97 11.23 -25.29
C ALA A 147 9.00 9.89 -24.54
N ILE A 148 9.75 9.80 -23.43
CA ILE A 148 9.78 8.59 -22.58
C ILE A 148 8.39 8.35 -21.94
N VAL A 149 7.77 9.42 -21.42
CA VAL A 149 6.41 9.35 -20.88
C VAL A 149 5.44 8.84 -21.94
N GLN A 150 5.48 9.40 -23.15
CA GLN A 150 4.56 9.00 -24.22
C GLN A 150 4.79 7.55 -24.65
N ASP A 151 6.03 7.12 -24.85
CA ASP A 151 6.35 5.71 -25.21
C ASP A 151 5.87 4.73 -24.13
N TYR A 152 6.08 5.04 -22.85
CA TYR A 152 5.58 4.22 -21.74
C TYR A 152 4.05 4.12 -21.76
N LEU A 153 3.38 5.26 -21.90
CA LEU A 153 1.92 5.36 -21.92
C LEU A 153 1.31 4.62 -23.13
N ASP A 154 1.93 4.70 -24.31
CA ASP A 154 1.50 3.99 -25.52
C ASP A 154 1.63 2.47 -25.35
N ARG A 155 2.75 1.99 -24.77
CA ARG A 155 2.95 0.57 -24.47
C ARG A 155 1.95 0.05 -23.43
N ARG A 156 1.59 0.88 -22.46
CA ARG A 156 0.58 0.55 -21.43
C ARG A 156 -0.82 0.44 -22.03
N GLU A 157 -1.17 1.30 -23.00
CA GLU A 157 -2.45 1.24 -23.72
C GLU A 157 -2.61 -0.03 -24.55
N GLN A 158 -1.53 -0.48 -25.22
CA GLN A 158 -1.52 -1.73 -25.98
C GLN A 158 -1.87 -2.95 -25.10
N ARG A 159 -1.74 -2.84 -23.77
CA ARG A 159 -2.10 -3.87 -22.78
C ARG A 159 -3.53 -3.72 -22.23
N GLY A 160 -4.35 -2.82 -22.77
CA GLY A 160 -5.80 -2.75 -22.51
C GLY A 160 -6.28 -1.67 -21.53
N GLN A 161 -5.49 -0.62 -21.28
CA GLN A 161 -5.90 0.51 -20.43
C GLN A 161 -6.25 1.75 -21.28
N ALA A 162 -7.44 2.34 -21.06
CA ALA A 162 -8.09 3.27 -21.98
C ALA A 162 -7.52 4.71 -22.00
N ARG A 163 -7.68 5.36 -23.16
CA ARG A 163 -7.21 6.72 -23.54
C ARG A 163 -8.00 7.90 -22.94
N THR A 164 -8.94 7.64 -22.04
CA THR A 164 -9.95 8.66 -21.66
C THR A 164 -9.39 9.75 -20.75
N LEU A 165 -8.19 9.55 -20.19
CA LEU A 165 -7.54 10.46 -19.26
C LEU A 165 -6.41 11.24 -19.93
N SER A 166 -6.23 12.48 -19.50
CA SER A 166 -5.08 13.30 -19.89
C SER A 166 -3.76 12.69 -19.41
N THR A 167 -2.64 13.03 -20.07
CA THR A 167 -1.30 12.57 -19.66
C THR A 167 -1.02 12.84 -18.18
N ARG A 168 -1.46 14.00 -17.67
CA ARG A 168 -1.26 14.37 -16.26
C ARG A 168 -2.02 13.46 -15.30
N GLU A 169 -3.27 13.15 -15.61
CA GLU A 169 -4.08 12.21 -14.81
C GLU A 169 -3.46 10.82 -14.84
N ARG A 170 -2.97 10.38 -15.99
CA ARG A 170 -2.31 9.07 -16.14
C ARG A 170 -0.99 8.98 -15.36
N LEU A 171 -0.23 10.07 -15.30
CA LEU A 171 0.98 10.16 -14.47
C LEU A 171 0.67 10.15 -12.97
N PHE A 172 -0.42 10.81 -12.56
CA PHE A 172 -0.93 10.73 -11.19
C PHE A 172 -1.38 9.30 -10.84
N GLU A 173 -2.12 8.62 -11.72
CA GLU A 173 -2.60 7.25 -11.47
C GLU A 173 -1.48 6.23 -11.28
N ILE A 174 -0.34 6.41 -11.95
CA ILE A 174 0.83 5.53 -11.77
C ILE A 174 1.76 5.98 -10.64
N GLY A 175 1.40 7.04 -9.91
CA GLY A 175 2.21 7.57 -8.83
C GLY A 175 3.48 8.28 -9.28
N ALA A 176 3.59 8.69 -10.55
CA ALA A 176 4.73 9.45 -11.06
C ALA A 176 4.67 10.95 -10.68
N THR A 177 3.47 11.47 -10.42
CA THR A 177 3.27 12.83 -9.92
C THR A 177 2.15 12.89 -8.89
N ASP A 178 2.08 13.98 -8.11
CA ASP A 178 0.85 14.33 -7.39
C ASP A 178 -0.22 14.89 -8.35
N ARG A 179 -1.39 15.27 -7.79
CA ARG A 179 -2.49 15.89 -8.55
C ARG A 179 -2.12 17.25 -9.13
N SER A 180 -1.17 17.96 -8.51
CA SER A 180 -0.65 19.25 -8.96
C SER A 180 0.44 19.08 -10.03
N GLY A 181 0.87 17.86 -10.35
CA GLY A 181 1.90 17.54 -11.34
C GLY A 181 3.34 17.66 -10.82
N HIS A 182 3.54 17.72 -9.51
CA HIS A 182 4.89 17.65 -8.92
C HIS A 182 5.40 16.20 -9.01
N PRO A 183 6.63 15.98 -9.53
CA PRO A 183 7.18 14.63 -9.65
C PRO A 183 7.43 13.97 -8.29
N THR A 184 7.11 12.67 -8.24
CA THR A 184 7.54 11.79 -7.15
C THR A 184 8.93 11.21 -7.46
N THR A 185 9.52 10.51 -6.50
CA THR A 185 10.75 9.73 -6.72
C THR A 185 10.62 8.77 -7.91
N THR A 186 9.50 8.04 -7.99
CA THR A 186 9.19 7.17 -9.14
C THR A 186 9.13 7.97 -10.44
N GLY A 187 8.47 9.13 -10.41
CA GLY A 187 8.39 10.03 -11.56
C GLY A 187 9.76 10.43 -12.08
N ILE A 188 10.68 10.80 -11.19
CA ILE A 188 12.03 11.19 -11.56
C ILE A 188 12.85 10.01 -12.05
N LEU A 189 12.91 8.90 -11.31
CA LEU A 189 13.75 7.76 -11.65
C LEU A 189 13.35 7.10 -12.98
N LEU A 190 12.07 7.12 -13.34
CA LEU A 190 11.57 6.49 -14.57
C LEU A 190 11.48 7.43 -15.76
N PHE A 191 11.19 8.72 -15.52
CA PHE A 191 10.79 9.62 -16.60
C PHE A 191 11.59 10.91 -16.66
N ALA A 192 12.48 11.24 -15.73
CA ALA A 192 13.29 12.46 -15.84
C ALA A 192 14.31 12.35 -16.98
N ARG A 193 14.58 13.48 -17.64
CA ARG A 193 15.68 13.58 -18.63
C ARG A 193 17.07 13.45 -18.03
N ASN A 194 17.21 13.74 -16.73
CA ASN A 194 18.48 13.70 -16.01
C ASN A 194 18.18 13.39 -14.52
N PRO A 195 17.86 12.13 -14.18
CA PRO A 195 17.53 11.75 -12.81
C PRO A 195 18.68 11.98 -11.83
N GLN A 196 19.94 11.98 -12.30
CA GLN A 196 21.12 12.18 -11.45
C GLN A 196 21.21 13.58 -10.85
N MET A 197 20.54 14.56 -11.45
CA MET A 197 20.41 15.90 -10.87
C MET A 197 19.71 15.87 -9.50
N PHE A 198 18.78 14.94 -9.32
CA PHE A 198 18.00 14.78 -8.09
C PHE A 198 18.53 13.62 -7.24
N PHE A 199 18.99 12.54 -7.88
CA PHE A 199 19.50 11.33 -7.26
C PHE A 199 20.87 10.95 -7.84
N PRO A 200 21.98 11.49 -7.31
CA PRO A 200 23.32 11.33 -7.89
C PRO A 200 23.80 9.89 -8.06
N GLN A 201 23.21 8.94 -7.32
CA GLN A 201 23.52 7.51 -7.36
C GLN A 201 22.40 6.68 -8.03
N SER A 202 21.58 7.31 -8.89
CA SER A 202 20.55 6.62 -9.67
C SER A 202 21.15 5.98 -10.92
N GLY A 203 20.91 4.67 -11.10
CA GLY A 203 21.40 3.91 -12.23
C GLY A 203 21.28 2.40 -11.98
N ILE A 204 21.56 1.62 -13.03
CA ILE A 204 21.56 0.16 -12.97
C ILE A 204 22.96 -0.32 -13.37
N VAL A 205 23.57 -1.15 -12.53
CA VAL A 205 24.86 -1.78 -12.83
C VAL A 205 24.61 -3.22 -13.24
N PHE A 206 24.98 -3.56 -14.47
CA PHE A 206 25.00 -4.93 -14.96
C PHE A 206 26.40 -5.51 -14.75
N VAL A 207 26.46 -6.66 -14.09
CA VAL A 207 27.71 -7.39 -13.86
C VAL A 207 27.56 -8.79 -14.43
N ARG A 208 28.44 -9.16 -15.37
CA ARG A 208 28.51 -10.51 -15.93
C ARG A 208 29.65 -11.28 -15.26
N PHE A 209 29.30 -12.39 -14.63
CA PHE A 209 30.26 -13.34 -14.08
C PHE A 209 30.48 -14.52 -15.04
N PRO A 210 31.70 -15.08 -15.12
CA PRO A 210 32.00 -16.26 -15.93
C PRO A 210 31.43 -17.56 -15.34
N GLY A 211 31.13 -17.58 -14.04
CA GLY A 211 30.49 -18.69 -13.33
C GLY A 211 29.35 -18.21 -12.43
N THR A 212 28.86 -19.09 -11.54
CA THR A 212 27.78 -18.78 -10.58
C THR A 212 28.28 -18.09 -9.30
N GLU A 213 29.59 -17.99 -9.12
CA GLU A 213 30.19 -17.36 -7.95
C GLU A 213 30.73 -15.95 -8.29
N PRO A 214 30.65 -14.98 -7.35
CA PRO A 214 31.17 -13.63 -7.56
C PRO A 214 32.71 -13.53 -7.61
N ARG A 215 33.41 -14.62 -7.28
CA ARG A 215 34.88 -14.70 -7.18
C ARG A 215 35.44 -15.60 -8.28
N GLY A 216 36.59 -15.23 -8.82
CA GLY A 216 37.37 -16.13 -9.69
C GLY A 216 38.10 -17.20 -8.86
N GLU A 217 38.58 -18.27 -9.51
CA GLU A 217 39.32 -19.37 -8.86
C GLU A 217 40.54 -18.90 -8.05
N ASP A 218 41.11 -17.74 -8.39
CA ASP A 218 42.27 -17.14 -7.72
C ASP A 218 41.92 -16.25 -6.51
N GLY A 219 40.63 -16.15 -6.14
CA GLY A 219 40.16 -15.29 -5.03
C GLY A 219 40.04 -13.80 -5.34
N GLY A 220 40.37 -13.37 -6.57
CA GLY A 220 40.16 -12.02 -7.08
C GLY A 220 38.70 -11.72 -7.46
N ILE A 221 38.37 -10.44 -7.63
CA ILE A 221 37.06 -9.99 -8.14
C ILE A 221 36.94 -10.43 -9.60
N GLY A 222 36.11 -11.44 -9.87
CA GLY A 222 36.04 -12.13 -11.16
C GLY A 222 34.83 -11.73 -11.99
N TYR A 223 34.59 -10.44 -12.27
CA TYR A 223 33.60 -10.07 -13.27
C TYR A 223 34.24 -9.97 -14.66
N GLY A 224 33.63 -10.62 -15.65
CA GLY A 224 34.08 -10.56 -17.05
C GLY A 224 33.69 -9.26 -17.75
N ARG A 225 32.65 -8.57 -17.25
CA ARG A 225 32.21 -7.25 -17.73
C ARG A 225 31.33 -6.55 -16.69
N ARG A 226 31.56 -5.25 -16.47
CA ARG A 226 30.70 -4.34 -15.70
C ARG A 226 30.26 -3.22 -16.63
N ASP A 227 28.96 -3.11 -16.86
CA ASP A 227 28.36 -1.98 -17.59
C ASP A 227 27.44 -1.21 -16.62
N GLU A 228 27.51 0.11 -16.67
CA GLU A 228 26.71 0.99 -15.82
C GLU A 228 25.78 1.79 -16.73
N ILE A 229 24.47 1.63 -16.52
CA ILE A 229 23.44 2.39 -17.22
C ILE A 229 22.96 3.47 -16.26
N SER A 230 23.39 4.68 -16.57
CA SER A 230 22.91 5.91 -15.95
C SER A 230 21.78 6.47 -16.83
N GLY A 231 20.79 7.12 -16.21
CA GLY A 231 19.73 7.84 -16.92
C GLY A 231 20.24 8.97 -17.80
#